data_AF-A0A5C7Z3M2-F1
#
_entry.id   AF-A0A5C7Z3M2-F1
#
_cell.length_a   1.000
_cell.length_b   1.000
_cell.length_c   1.000
_cell.angle_alpha   90.00
_cell.angle_beta   90.00
_cell.angle_gamma   90.00
#
_symmetry.space_group_name_H-M   'P 1'
#
loop_
_entity.id
_entity.type
_entity.pdbx_description
1 polymer ?
#
loop_
_entity_poly.entity_id
_entity_poly.type
_entity_poly.pdbx_seq_one_letter_code
_entity_poly.pdbx_strand_id
1 'polypeptide(L)'
;EWEITFEEIHRNGAIAFAIFNYYRFTGDYSYIPEKGLEVLIGIARFWHQRATFSTYRNQYVILGVTGPNEYENNVNNNWYTNYIAKWCIDYTVEQINKIENEYPSDYTRIMNKVKLSQTEISAMKKVADNMYFPYSEEHGVYLQQDSFLDKELITVADLDKSQRPINQKWSWDRILRSPYIKQADTLQGFYFFEDHFTKEQLEKHFDFYEPFTVHESSLSPCVHSIQAAVLGRMEQAYTFYLRTSRLDLDDYNKEVEEGLHITSMAGTWMSIVEGFGGMRVRNNQLHFEPKIPAQWKGYSFKVNFRNAIVKVEVKQEGTNVSVEGNADVDVFVNGESQLIK
;
A
#
# COMPACT_ATOMS: atom_id res chain seq x y z
N GLU A 1 12.82 15.67 -15.10
CA GLU A 1 12.06 15.35 -13.88
C GLU A 1 13.03 15.11 -12.73
N TRP A 2 13.40 16.19 -12.04
CA TRP A 2 14.16 16.09 -10.80
C TRP A 2 13.21 15.86 -9.62
N GLU A 3 12.00 16.40 -9.71
CA GLU A 3 10.90 16.32 -8.76
C GLU A 3 10.64 14.85 -8.39
N ILE A 4 10.30 14.01 -9.35
CA ILE A 4 10.01 12.58 -9.11
C ILE A 4 11.28 11.82 -8.66
N THR A 5 12.40 12.01 -9.37
CA THR A 5 13.63 11.25 -9.11
C THR A 5 14.16 11.43 -7.67
N PHE A 6 14.14 12.67 -7.16
CA PHE A 6 14.74 13.01 -5.87
C PHE A 6 13.71 13.14 -4.73
N GLU A 7 12.45 13.44 -5.03
CA GLU A 7 11.43 13.70 -4.01
C GLU A 7 10.47 12.50 -3.80
N GLU A 8 10.33 11.59 -4.77
CA GLU A 8 9.49 10.38 -4.63
C GLU A 8 10.23 9.24 -3.91
N ILE A 9 10.43 9.44 -2.62
CA ILE A 9 11.32 8.63 -1.78
C ILE A 9 10.63 7.45 -1.08
N HIS A 10 9.29 7.36 -1.17
CA HIS A 10 8.51 6.26 -0.57
C HIS A 10 8.84 4.88 -1.17
N ARG A 11 9.51 4.83 -2.34
CA ARG A 11 10.08 3.61 -2.93
C ARG A 11 10.99 2.82 -1.99
N ASN A 12 11.71 3.50 -1.09
CA ASN A 12 12.52 2.84 -0.05
C ASN A 12 11.61 2.03 0.89
N GLY A 13 10.45 2.59 1.21
CA GLY A 13 9.41 1.92 1.98
C GLY A 13 8.84 0.70 1.27
N ALA A 14 8.57 0.82 -0.04
CA ALA A 14 8.08 -0.30 -0.85
C ALA A 14 9.05 -1.49 -0.85
N ILE A 15 10.37 -1.25 -0.86
CA ILE A 15 11.39 -2.30 -0.78
C ILE A 15 11.32 -3.01 0.58
N ALA A 16 11.27 -2.26 1.69
CA ALA A 16 11.15 -2.85 3.02
C ALA A 16 9.83 -3.65 3.17
N PHE A 17 8.74 -3.11 2.65
CA PHE A 17 7.44 -3.79 2.64
C PHE A 17 7.47 -5.07 1.78
N ALA A 18 8.19 -5.08 0.65
CA ALA A 18 8.37 -6.28 -0.14
C ALA A 18 9.16 -7.37 0.60
N ILE A 19 10.18 -7.01 1.39
CA ILE A 19 10.92 -7.95 2.25
C ILE A 19 9.99 -8.54 3.32
N PHE A 20 9.20 -7.70 3.98
CA PHE A 20 8.17 -8.14 4.91
C PHE A 20 7.13 -9.06 4.26
N ASN A 21 6.67 -8.68 3.07
CA ASN A 21 5.66 -9.42 2.32
C ASN A 21 6.19 -10.79 1.87
N TYR A 22 7.44 -10.86 1.42
CA TYR A 22 8.11 -12.12 1.09
C TYR A 22 8.06 -13.08 2.28
N TYR A 23 8.56 -12.64 3.45
CA TYR A 23 8.57 -13.49 4.64
C TYR A 23 7.16 -13.92 5.06
N ARG A 24 6.18 -13.01 5.13
CA ARG A 24 4.84 -13.37 5.62
C ARG A 24 4.15 -14.40 4.71
N PHE A 25 4.37 -14.35 3.40
CA PHE A 25 3.77 -15.29 2.42
C PHE A 25 4.52 -16.62 2.31
N THR A 26 5.86 -16.60 2.30
CA THR A 26 6.66 -17.83 2.09
C THR A 26 6.96 -18.55 3.40
N GLY A 27 6.96 -17.84 4.53
CA GLY A 27 7.48 -18.33 5.81
C GLY A 27 9.00 -18.44 5.85
N ASP A 28 9.70 -18.06 4.77
CA ASP A 28 11.16 -18.15 4.67
C ASP A 28 11.83 -16.99 5.41
N TYR A 29 12.11 -17.21 6.69
CA TYR A 29 12.83 -16.24 7.50
C TYR A 29 14.32 -16.15 7.13
N SER A 30 14.90 -17.16 6.47
CA SER A 30 16.35 -17.21 6.19
C SER A 30 16.84 -16.01 5.37
N TYR A 31 15.96 -15.48 4.50
CA TYR A 31 16.26 -14.30 3.71
C TYR A 31 16.64 -13.07 4.54
N ILE A 32 16.04 -12.87 5.72
CA ILE A 32 16.26 -11.68 6.55
C ILE A 32 17.70 -11.63 7.09
N PRO A 33 18.23 -12.62 7.83
CA PRO A 33 19.62 -12.61 8.25
C PRO A 33 20.61 -12.75 7.08
N GLU A 34 20.26 -13.47 6.01
CA GLU A 34 21.16 -13.65 4.86
C GLU A 34 21.40 -12.35 4.07
N LYS A 35 20.33 -11.58 3.80
CA LYS A 35 20.37 -10.41 2.90
C LYS A 35 19.47 -9.25 3.35
N GLY A 36 18.28 -9.55 3.85
CA GLY A 36 17.23 -8.55 4.09
C GLY A 36 17.59 -7.53 5.15
N LEU A 37 18.19 -7.93 6.27
CA LEU A 37 18.45 -7.03 7.40
C LEU A 37 19.43 -5.90 7.04
N GLU A 38 20.43 -6.17 6.19
CA GLU A 38 21.36 -5.13 5.73
C GLU A 38 20.64 -4.05 4.90
N VAL A 39 19.69 -4.47 4.04
CA VAL A 39 18.86 -3.55 3.24
C VAL A 39 17.93 -2.74 4.16
N LEU A 40 17.28 -3.40 5.11
CA LEU A 40 16.40 -2.76 6.09
C LEU A 40 17.13 -1.71 6.94
N ILE A 41 18.36 -2.00 7.38
CA ILE A 41 19.22 -1.04 8.10
C ILE A 41 19.58 0.14 7.20
N GLY A 42 19.92 -0.10 5.94
CA GLY A 42 20.19 0.98 4.97
C GLY A 42 18.99 1.91 4.78
N ILE A 43 17.78 1.34 4.66
CA ILE A 43 16.53 2.10 4.53
C ILE A 43 16.21 2.87 5.82
N ALA A 44 16.37 2.26 7.00
CA ALA A 44 16.13 2.94 8.28
C ALA A 44 17.11 4.11 8.50
N ARG A 45 18.39 3.95 8.12
CA ARG A 45 19.39 5.03 8.11
C ARG A 45 18.96 6.18 7.20
N PHE A 46 18.51 5.86 5.99
CA PHE A 46 17.99 6.85 5.05
C PHE A 46 16.85 7.66 5.68
N TRP A 47 15.84 6.99 6.27
CA TRP A 47 14.71 7.69 6.89
C TRP A 47 15.11 8.54 8.09
N HIS A 48 16.01 8.05 8.94
CA HIS A 48 16.57 8.82 10.05
C HIS A 48 17.31 10.08 9.59
N GLN A 49 18.05 10.00 8.48
CA GLN A 49 18.75 11.15 7.88
C GLN A 49 17.80 12.10 7.15
N ARG A 50 16.72 11.58 6.57
CA ARG A 50 15.77 12.34 5.75
C ARG A 50 14.76 13.12 6.58
N ALA A 51 14.40 12.62 7.75
CA ALA A 51 13.51 13.28 8.68
C ALA A 51 14.21 14.47 9.37
N THR A 52 13.46 15.54 9.59
CA THR A 52 13.92 16.75 10.29
C THR A 52 13.12 16.92 11.58
N PHE A 53 13.79 17.21 12.69
CA PHE A 53 13.08 17.56 13.92
C PHE A 53 12.58 19.01 13.85
N SER A 54 11.26 19.19 13.81
CA SER A 54 10.63 20.51 13.82
C SER A 54 10.47 20.99 15.26
N THR A 55 11.17 22.05 15.64
CA THR A 55 11.01 22.69 16.96
C THR A 55 9.66 23.38 17.11
N TYR A 56 9.03 23.79 16.00
CA TYR A 56 7.68 24.35 16.00
C TYR A 56 6.62 23.31 16.37
N ARG A 57 6.71 22.11 15.79
CA ARG A 57 5.76 21.01 16.07
C ARG A 57 6.17 20.11 17.23
N ASN A 58 7.43 20.20 17.69
CA ASN A 58 8.05 19.26 18.62
C ASN A 58 8.00 17.79 18.13
N GLN A 59 8.04 17.60 16.80
CA GLN A 59 7.90 16.30 16.12
C GLN A 59 8.87 16.21 14.92
N TYR A 60 9.15 14.99 14.48
CA TYR A 60 9.86 14.75 13.22
C TYR A 60 8.92 14.92 12.03
N VAL A 61 9.40 15.64 11.02
CA VAL A 61 8.69 15.93 9.77
C VAL A 61 9.53 15.47 8.58
N ILE A 62 8.89 15.20 7.45
CA ILE A 62 9.56 14.94 6.18
C ILE A 62 9.06 16.00 5.19
N LEU A 63 9.96 16.87 4.76
CA LEU A 63 9.66 18.07 3.97
C LEU A 63 10.15 17.90 2.52
N GLY A 64 9.48 18.52 1.56
CA GLY A 64 9.87 18.51 0.13
C GLY A 64 9.90 17.10 -0.45
N VAL A 65 8.75 16.43 -0.48
CA VAL A 65 8.57 15.08 -1.03
C VAL A 65 7.49 15.06 -2.11
N THR A 66 7.50 14.00 -2.90
CA THR A 66 6.40 13.60 -3.79
C THR A 66 5.84 12.28 -3.25
N GLY A 67 4.54 12.27 -2.94
CA GLY A 67 3.83 11.03 -2.60
C GLY A 67 3.48 10.23 -3.87
N PRO A 68 2.77 9.10 -3.76
CA PRO A 68 2.21 8.41 -4.92
C PRO A 68 1.37 9.31 -5.84
N ASN A 69 0.74 10.37 -5.31
CA ASN A 69 0.09 11.38 -6.12
C ASN A 69 1.11 12.34 -6.77
N GLU A 70 1.60 12.00 -7.96
CA GLU A 70 2.55 12.85 -8.72
C GLU A 70 1.96 14.17 -9.27
N TYR A 71 0.65 14.39 -9.11
CA TYR A 71 0.05 15.71 -9.38
C TYR A 71 0.33 16.71 -8.26
N GLU A 72 1.13 16.31 -7.28
CA GLU A 72 1.63 17.18 -6.24
C GLU A 72 3.07 16.83 -5.86
N ASN A 73 3.95 17.81 -6.06
CA ASN A 73 5.39 17.67 -5.84
C ASN A 73 5.87 18.70 -4.82
N ASN A 74 7.05 18.47 -4.24
CA ASN A 74 7.64 19.34 -3.22
C ASN A 74 6.68 19.65 -2.05
N VAL A 75 5.86 18.67 -1.67
CA VAL A 75 4.92 18.79 -0.56
C VAL A 75 5.58 18.46 0.77
N ASN A 76 4.97 18.90 1.87
CA ASN A 76 5.46 18.63 3.21
C ASN A 76 4.55 17.63 3.92
N ASN A 77 5.16 16.68 4.62
CA ASN A 77 4.47 15.72 5.47
C ASN A 77 3.43 14.89 4.71
N ASN A 78 3.78 14.41 3.51
CA ASN A 78 2.91 13.46 2.82
C ASN A 78 2.64 12.27 3.76
N TRP A 79 1.36 12.01 4.06
CA TRP A 79 1.00 11.09 5.13
C TRP A 79 1.52 9.68 4.87
N TYR A 80 1.34 9.17 3.66
CA TYR A 80 1.82 7.83 3.30
C TYR A 80 3.34 7.72 3.42
N THR A 81 4.08 8.72 2.94
CA THR A 81 5.54 8.78 3.05
C THR A 81 6.01 8.80 4.51
N ASN A 82 5.39 9.62 5.35
CA ASN A 82 5.70 9.65 6.78
C ASN A 82 5.38 8.31 7.46
N TYR A 83 4.25 7.69 7.08
CA TYR A 83 3.77 6.46 7.71
C TYR A 83 4.67 5.29 7.36
N ILE A 84 5.01 5.13 6.08
CA ILE A 84 5.91 4.07 5.64
C ILE A 84 7.34 4.29 6.15
N ALA A 85 7.80 5.53 6.33
CA ALA A 85 9.09 5.83 6.94
C ALA A 85 9.15 5.37 8.41
N LYS A 86 8.10 5.71 9.19
CA LYS A 86 7.95 5.22 10.57
C LYS A 86 7.92 3.68 10.60
N TRP A 87 7.08 3.08 9.76
CA TRP A 87 6.92 1.62 9.70
C TRP A 87 8.23 0.91 9.33
N CYS A 88 8.99 1.42 8.37
CA CYS A 88 10.31 0.88 8.02
C CYS A 88 11.26 0.83 9.21
N ILE A 89 11.35 1.92 9.96
CA ILE A 89 12.23 1.99 11.12
C ILE A 89 11.77 0.98 12.18
N ASP A 90 10.47 0.94 12.48
CA ASP A 90 9.90 0.02 13.47
C ASP A 90 10.15 -1.44 13.08
N TYR A 91 9.88 -1.81 11.82
CA TYR A 91 10.12 -3.15 11.30
C TYR A 91 11.61 -3.52 11.32
N THR A 92 12.50 -2.60 10.93
CA THR A 92 13.94 -2.83 11.01
C THR A 92 14.37 -3.11 12.45
N VAL A 93 13.92 -2.32 13.42
CA VAL A 93 14.26 -2.51 14.85
C VAL A 93 13.70 -3.84 15.37
N GLU A 94 12.47 -4.20 14.98
CA GLU A 94 11.90 -5.52 15.29
C GLU A 94 12.79 -6.67 14.78
N GLN A 95 13.23 -6.60 13.52
CA GLN A 95 14.08 -7.64 12.93
C GLN A 95 15.49 -7.68 13.54
N ILE A 96 16.06 -6.53 13.93
CA ILE A 96 17.32 -6.47 14.68
C ILE A 96 17.18 -7.25 15.99
N ASN A 97 16.14 -6.93 16.78
CA ASN A 97 15.90 -7.58 18.07
C ASN A 97 15.63 -9.09 17.91
N LYS A 98 14.87 -9.48 16.88
CA LYS A 98 14.61 -10.89 16.60
C LYS A 98 15.90 -11.65 16.25
N ILE A 99 16.74 -11.08 15.38
CA ILE A 99 18.01 -11.69 14.98
C ILE A 99 19.02 -11.74 16.14
N GLU A 100 19.06 -10.72 17.01
CA GLU A 100 19.89 -10.75 18.21
C GLU A 100 19.55 -11.93 19.13
N ASN A 101 18.25 -12.20 19.31
CA ASN A 101 17.78 -13.27 20.20
C ASN A 101 17.83 -14.67 19.56
N GLU A 102 17.44 -14.80 18.30
CA GLU A 102 17.25 -16.10 17.65
C GLU A 102 18.44 -16.51 16.74
N TYR A 103 19.23 -15.55 16.25
CA TYR A 103 20.30 -15.76 15.26
C TYR A 103 21.60 -15.01 15.62
N PRO A 104 22.21 -15.25 16.80
CA PRO A 104 23.30 -14.42 17.34
C PRO A 104 24.58 -14.39 16.48
N SER A 105 24.85 -15.45 15.72
CA SER A 105 25.97 -15.49 14.76
C SER A 105 25.76 -14.51 13.60
N ASP A 106 24.55 -14.48 13.04
CA ASP A 106 24.19 -13.56 11.96
C ASP A 106 24.10 -12.13 12.47
N TYR A 107 23.55 -11.93 13.67
CA TYR A 107 23.58 -10.64 14.36
C TYR A 107 25.00 -10.08 14.42
N THR A 108 25.94 -10.84 14.99
CA THR A 108 27.34 -10.42 15.12
C THR A 108 27.96 -10.11 13.76
N ARG A 109 27.74 -10.97 12.75
CA ARG A 109 28.25 -10.77 11.38
C ARG A 109 27.72 -9.48 10.76
N ILE A 110 26.41 -9.25 10.84
CA ILE A 110 25.73 -8.10 10.24
C ILE A 110 26.16 -6.83 10.94
N MET A 111 26.09 -6.78 12.27
CA MET A 111 26.45 -5.61 13.07
C MET A 111 27.90 -5.19 12.85
N ASN A 112 28.84 -6.15 12.73
CA ASN A 112 30.23 -5.87 12.39
C ASN A 112 30.40 -5.27 10.98
N LYS A 113 29.60 -5.74 10.01
CA LYS A 113 29.65 -5.27 8.62
C LYS A 113 29.07 -3.86 8.48
N VAL A 114 27.87 -3.64 9.02
CA VAL A 114 27.14 -2.37 8.87
C VAL A 114 27.56 -1.32 9.90
N LYS A 115 28.29 -1.73 10.94
CA LYS A 115 28.79 -0.88 12.03
C LYS A 115 27.67 -0.08 12.71
N LEU A 116 26.54 -0.74 12.97
CA LEU A 116 25.38 -0.14 13.62
C LEU A 116 25.59 -0.15 15.14
N SER A 117 25.31 0.97 15.81
CA SER A 117 25.43 1.09 17.27
C SER A 117 24.06 1.18 17.93
N GLN A 118 23.97 0.82 19.22
CA GLN A 118 22.73 0.95 19.99
C GLN A 118 22.22 2.41 20.06
N THR A 119 23.14 3.37 20.12
CA THR A 119 22.82 4.80 20.07
C THR A 119 22.15 5.18 18.76
N GLU A 120 22.63 4.63 17.64
CA GLU A 120 22.06 4.87 16.32
C GLU A 120 20.67 4.26 16.20
N ILE A 121 20.48 3.01 16.66
CA ILE A 121 19.17 2.35 16.72
C ILE A 121 18.17 3.19 17.53
N SER A 122 18.60 3.68 18.70
CA SER A 122 17.76 4.52 19.56
C SER A 122 17.40 5.85 18.89
N ALA A 123 18.33 6.45 18.14
CA ALA A 123 18.08 7.68 17.40
C ALA A 123 17.09 7.47 16.24
N MET A 124 17.20 6.36 15.50
CA MET A 124 16.21 5.97 14.50
C MET A 124 14.84 5.79 15.14
N LYS A 125 14.76 5.04 16.26
CA LYS A 125 13.48 4.79 16.94
C LYS A 125 12.83 6.09 17.42
N LYS A 126 13.62 7.07 17.88
CA LYS A 126 13.12 8.41 18.26
C LYS A 126 12.43 9.13 17.09
N VAL A 127 12.91 8.94 15.85
CA VAL A 127 12.25 9.46 14.64
C VAL A 127 10.89 8.81 14.44
N ALA A 128 10.84 7.47 14.48
CA ALA A 128 9.61 6.71 14.28
C ALA A 128 8.55 7.01 15.36
N ASP A 129 8.95 7.05 16.63
CA ASP A 129 8.06 7.28 17.77
C ASP A 129 7.46 8.68 17.81
N ASN A 130 8.12 9.65 17.18
CA ASN A 130 7.72 11.05 17.20
C ASN A 130 7.54 11.64 15.80
N MET A 131 7.13 10.82 14.83
CA MET A 131 6.79 11.26 13.48
C MET A 131 5.46 12.03 13.46
N TYR A 132 5.40 13.12 12.72
CA TYR A 132 4.19 13.92 12.51
C TYR A 132 3.32 13.32 11.40
N PHE A 133 2.00 13.33 11.63
CA PHE A 133 0.98 12.93 10.66
C PHE A 133 -0.06 14.04 10.56
N PRO A 134 -0.24 14.69 9.41
CA PRO A 134 -1.27 15.74 9.29
C PRO A 134 -2.66 15.12 9.37
N TYR A 135 -3.53 15.69 10.20
CA TYR A 135 -4.88 15.19 10.46
C TYR A 135 -5.87 16.36 10.49
N SER A 136 -7.04 16.17 9.88
CA SER A 136 -8.15 17.11 9.94
C SER A 136 -9.21 16.58 10.90
N GLU A 137 -9.42 17.29 12.01
CA GLU A 137 -10.51 17.00 12.96
C GLU A 137 -11.89 17.27 12.34
N GLU A 138 -11.98 18.24 11.43
CA GLU A 138 -13.23 18.58 10.74
C GLU A 138 -13.72 17.44 9.84
N HIS A 139 -12.81 16.82 9.10
CA HIS A 139 -13.13 15.73 8.18
C HIS A 139 -12.93 14.34 8.80
N GLY A 140 -12.23 14.25 9.95
CA GLY A 140 -11.90 12.99 10.61
C GLY A 140 -10.92 12.12 9.82
N VAL A 141 -10.05 12.72 8.99
CA VAL A 141 -9.11 12.01 8.11
C VAL A 141 -7.69 12.53 8.25
N TYR A 142 -6.71 11.65 8.04
CA TYR A 142 -5.35 12.04 7.73
C TYR A 142 -5.32 12.77 6.40
N LEU A 143 -4.65 13.92 6.37
CA LEU A 143 -4.48 14.70 5.16
C LEU A 143 -3.37 14.11 4.31
N GLN A 144 -3.53 14.12 2.99
CA GLN A 144 -2.51 13.60 2.09
C GLN A 144 -1.17 14.29 2.29
N GLN A 145 -1.18 15.58 2.61
CA GLN A 145 -0.03 16.39 3.03
C GLN A 145 -0.51 17.65 3.78
N ASP A 146 0.43 18.42 4.35
CA ASP A 146 0.13 19.78 4.83
C ASP A 146 -0.43 20.66 3.68
N SER A 147 -1.38 21.54 3.99
CA SER A 147 -2.06 22.45 3.03
C SER A 147 -2.96 21.79 1.97
N PHE A 148 -3.28 20.49 2.07
CA PHE A 148 -4.25 19.87 1.14
C PHE A 148 -5.60 20.61 1.13
N LEU A 149 -6.07 21.07 2.29
CA LEU A 149 -7.35 21.76 2.46
C LEU A 149 -7.36 23.23 2.00
N ASP A 150 -6.21 23.81 1.65
CA ASP A 150 -6.15 25.19 1.13
C ASP A 150 -6.68 25.30 -0.32
N LYS A 151 -6.97 24.15 -0.94
CA LYS A 151 -7.41 24.04 -2.34
C LYS A 151 -8.91 24.17 -2.48
N GLU A 152 -9.33 24.53 -3.69
CA GLU A 152 -10.76 24.48 -4.06
C GLU A 152 -11.20 23.02 -4.24
N LEU A 153 -11.90 22.48 -3.23
CA LEU A 153 -12.31 21.07 -3.18
C LEU A 153 -13.53 20.78 -4.08
N ILE A 154 -13.32 20.81 -5.39
CA ILE A 154 -14.29 20.36 -6.40
C ILE A 154 -14.05 18.88 -6.70
N THR A 155 -15.11 18.06 -6.62
CA THR A 155 -15.00 16.63 -6.91
C THR A 155 -14.83 16.38 -8.41
N VAL A 156 -14.29 15.21 -8.76
CA VAL A 156 -14.16 14.76 -10.15
C VAL A 156 -15.53 14.62 -10.84
N ALA A 157 -16.60 14.36 -10.09
CA ALA A 157 -17.96 14.30 -10.62
C ALA A 157 -18.47 15.67 -11.09
N ASP A 158 -18.02 16.75 -10.43
CA ASP A 158 -18.39 18.13 -10.73
C ASP A 158 -17.41 18.81 -11.71
N LEU A 159 -16.30 18.14 -12.04
CA LEU A 159 -15.36 18.58 -13.08
C LEU A 159 -15.94 18.31 -14.47
N ASP A 160 -15.95 19.34 -15.34
CA ASP A 160 -16.36 19.19 -16.74
C ASP A 160 -15.53 18.10 -17.45
N LYS A 161 -16.20 17.10 -18.01
CA LYS A 161 -15.59 16.01 -18.77
C LYS A 161 -14.73 16.49 -19.93
N SER A 162 -15.05 17.66 -20.50
CA SER A 162 -14.24 18.28 -21.56
C SER A 162 -12.81 18.61 -21.11
N GLN A 163 -12.57 18.70 -19.79
CA GLN A 163 -11.28 19.01 -19.19
C GLN A 163 -10.42 17.79 -18.85
N ARG A 164 -10.93 16.56 -19.08
CA ARG A 164 -10.23 15.30 -18.77
C ARG A 164 -9.67 14.59 -20.02
N PRO A 165 -8.51 13.91 -19.96
CA PRO A 165 -7.65 13.79 -18.78
C PRO A 165 -6.89 15.10 -18.50
N ILE A 166 -6.70 15.43 -17.22
CA ILE A 166 -6.21 16.76 -16.82
C ILE A 166 -4.73 16.92 -17.18
N ASN A 167 -3.92 15.87 -17.12
CA ASN A 167 -2.51 15.91 -17.56
C ASN A 167 -2.32 16.30 -19.04
N GLN A 168 -3.31 16.08 -19.90
CA GLN A 168 -3.24 16.43 -21.32
C GLN A 168 -3.89 17.79 -21.63
N LYS A 169 -4.72 18.33 -20.73
CA LYS A 169 -5.59 19.48 -21.01
C LYS A 169 -5.35 20.69 -20.13
N TRP A 170 -4.69 20.51 -18.98
CA TRP A 170 -4.38 21.58 -18.05
C TRP A 170 -2.88 21.91 -18.09
N SER A 171 -2.54 23.15 -17.74
CA SER A 171 -1.16 23.50 -17.43
C SER A 171 -0.74 22.82 -16.12
N TRP A 172 0.53 22.44 -16.03
CA TRP A 172 1.05 21.73 -14.85
C TRP A 172 0.94 22.58 -13.57
N ASP A 173 1.10 23.90 -13.65
CA ASP A 173 0.92 24.81 -12.51
C ASP A 173 -0.50 24.73 -11.92
N ARG A 174 -1.51 24.52 -12.78
CA ARG A 174 -2.91 24.39 -12.37
C ARG A 174 -3.16 23.06 -11.68
N ILE A 175 -2.55 21.98 -12.20
CA ILE A 175 -2.65 20.63 -11.62
C ILE A 175 -2.07 20.63 -10.20
N LEU A 176 -0.87 21.21 -10.01
CA LEU A 176 -0.15 21.25 -8.72
C LEU A 176 -0.92 21.95 -7.58
N ARG A 177 -1.88 22.81 -7.91
CA ARG A 177 -2.72 23.54 -6.94
C ARG A 177 -4.19 23.13 -6.97
N SER A 178 -4.48 21.98 -7.58
CA SER A 178 -5.83 21.39 -7.67
C SER A 178 -6.03 20.29 -6.62
N PRO A 179 -7.27 19.93 -6.25
CA PRO A 179 -7.53 18.85 -5.31
C PRO A 179 -7.31 17.46 -5.93
N TYR A 180 -7.05 17.38 -7.24
CA TYR A 180 -7.09 16.12 -7.97
C TYR A 180 -5.90 15.22 -7.69
N ILE A 181 -6.21 13.94 -7.54
CA ILE A 181 -5.26 12.90 -7.18
C ILE A 181 -5.10 11.97 -8.38
N LYS A 182 -3.86 11.83 -8.88
CA LYS A 182 -3.51 10.95 -10.01
C LYS A 182 -3.86 9.50 -9.71
N GLN A 183 -3.45 9.02 -8.52
CA GLN A 183 -3.57 7.64 -8.06
C GLN A 183 -3.63 7.56 -6.54
N ALA A 184 -4.01 6.40 -6.00
CA ALA A 184 -4.08 6.18 -4.56
C ALA A 184 -2.78 6.63 -3.86
N ASP A 185 -2.90 7.53 -2.89
CA ASP A 185 -1.80 8.07 -2.07
C ASP A 185 -2.06 7.80 -0.59
N THR A 186 -2.95 8.55 0.05
CA THR A 186 -3.42 8.18 1.41
C THR A 186 -4.08 6.80 1.38
N LEU A 187 -4.92 6.54 0.37
CA LEU A 187 -5.53 5.23 0.17
C LEU A 187 -4.52 4.12 -0.12
N GLN A 188 -3.31 4.42 -0.62
CA GLN A 188 -2.24 3.42 -0.78
C GLN A 188 -1.73 2.94 0.58
N GLY A 189 -1.54 3.87 1.54
CA GLY A 189 -1.14 3.51 2.90
C GLY A 189 -2.22 2.72 3.64
N PHE A 190 -3.49 3.08 3.49
CA PHE A 190 -4.61 2.32 4.05
C PHE A 190 -4.71 0.90 3.46
N TYR A 191 -4.31 0.70 2.21
CA TYR A 191 -4.24 -0.64 1.62
C TYR A 191 -3.05 -1.45 2.19
N PHE A 192 -1.86 -0.87 2.30
CA PHE A 192 -0.68 -1.58 2.84
C PHE A 192 -0.81 -1.93 4.32
N PHE A 193 -1.42 -1.04 5.09
CA PHE A 193 -1.53 -1.11 6.55
C PHE A 193 -2.99 -1.23 7.00
N GLU A 194 -3.81 -1.92 6.20
CA GLU A 194 -5.27 -2.07 6.42
C GLU A 194 -5.59 -2.53 7.85
N ASP A 195 -4.80 -3.44 8.41
CA ASP A 195 -4.96 -4.01 9.74
C ASP A 195 -4.53 -3.08 10.89
N HIS A 196 -3.94 -1.93 10.59
CA HIS A 196 -3.64 -0.89 11.58
C HIS A 196 -4.80 0.08 11.81
N PHE A 197 -5.84 0.01 10.98
CA PHE A 197 -6.98 0.92 11.02
C PHE A 197 -8.29 0.18 11.18
N THR A 198 -9.27 0.86 11.77
CA THR A 198 -10.64 0.36 11.82
C THR A 198 -11.29 0.44 10.45
N LYS A 199 -12.30 -0.40 10.21
CA LYS A 199 -13.10 -0.33 8.98
C LYS A 199 -13.79 1.04 8.81
N GLU A 200 -14.18 1.69 9.90
CA GLU A 200 -14.75 3.05 9.88
C GLU A 200 -13.71 4.08 9.40
N GLN A 201 -12.46 3.99 9.87
CA GLN A 201 -11.39 4.85 9.37
C GLN A 201 -11.12 4.60 7.89
N LEU A 202 -11.07 3.34 7.45
CA LEU A 202 -10.93 3.00 6.03
C LEU A 202 -12.05 3.64 5.20
N GLU A 203 -13.30 3.51 5.64
CA GLU A 203 -14.46 4.09 4.96
C GLU A 203 -14.37 5.61 4.87
N LYS A 204 -14.08 6.30 5.99
CA LYS A 204 -13.94 7.77 6.01
C LYS A 204 -12.87 8.28 5.05
N HIS A 205 -11.72 7.61 4.99
CA HIS A 205 -10.65 8.04 4.09
C HIS A 205 -11.01 7.73 2.63
N PHE A 206 -11.64 6.59 2.37
CA PHE A 206 -12.13 6.25 1.03
C PHE A 206 -13.15 7.27 0.53
N ASP A 207 -14.14 7.61 1.36
CA ASP A 207 -15.18 8.61 1.05
C ASP A 207 -14.62 10.01 0.82
N PHE A 208 -13.54 10.37 1.51
CA PHE A 208 -12.90 11.67 1.33
C PHE A 208 -12.06 11.72 0.05
N TYR A 209 -11.23 10.71 -0.23
CA TYR A 209 -10.22 10.78 -1.30
C TYR A 209 -10.66 10.24 -2.66
N GLU A 210 -11.54 9.23 -2.72
CA GLU A 210 -11.99 8.67 -3.99
C GLU A 210 -12.66 9.73 -4.88
N PRO A 211 -13.52 10.64 -4.37
CA PRO A 211 -14.16 11.66 -5.19
C PRO A 211 -13.20 12.66 -5.83
N PHE A 212 -11.97 12.80 -5.32
CA PHE A 212 -10.93 13.66 -5.88
C PHE A 212 -9.95 12.90 -6.78
N THR A 213 -10.06 11.58 -6.89
CA THR A 213 -9.12 10.75 -7.65
C THR A 213 -9.53 10.66 -9.12
N VAL A 214 -8.67 11.12 -10.03
CA VAL A 214 -8.96 11.09 -11.48
C VAL A 214 -8.64 9.75 -12.13
N HIS A 215 -7.86 8.90 -11.46
CA HIS A 215 -7.42 7.60 -11.96
C HIS A 215 -6.66 7.68 -13.30
N GLU A 216 -5.86 8.72 -13.48
CA GLU A 216 -5.02 8.96 -14.68
C GLU A 216 -3.67 8.21 -14.57
N SER A 217 -3.68 7.11 -13.82
CA SER A 217 -2.57 6.17 -13.69
C SER A 217 -3.13 4.76 -13.65
N SER A 218 -2.44 3.85 -14.33
CA SER A 218 -2.78 2.44 -14.42
C SER A 218 -2.77 1.73 -13.05
N LEU A 219 -2.09 2.28 -12.05
CA LEU A 219 -2.05 1.75 -10.67
C LEU A 219 -3.32 2.06 -9.87
N SER A 220 -4.04 3.13 -10.23
CA SER A 220 -5.09 3.68 -9.37
C SER A 220 -6.30 2.74 -9.20
N PRO A 221 -6.90 2.19 -10.28
CA PRO A 221 -8.15 1.44 -10.13
C PRO A 221 -8.04 0.17 -9.29
N CYS A 222 -6.90 -0.53 -9.28
CA CYS A 222 -6.79 -1.80 -8.54
C CYS A 222 -6.89 -1.57 -7.02
N VAL A 223 -6.19 -0.56 -6.49
CA VAL A 223 -6.20 -0.22 -5.06
C VAL A 223 -7.60 0.22 -4.61
N HIS A 224 -8.30 0.98 -5.44
CA HIS A 224 -9.68 1.38 -5.16
C HIS A 224 -10.66 0.22 -5.28
N SER A 225 -10.46 -0.70 -6.24
CA SER A 225 -11.25 -1.93 -6.36
C SER A 225 -11.14 -2.79 -5.10
N ILE A 226 -9.93 -2.96 -4.56
CA ILE A 226 -9.67 -3.76 -3.37
C ILE A 226 -10.36 -3.13 -2.16
N GLN A 227 -10.19 -1.83 -1.93
CA GLN A 227 -10.79 -1.15 -0.78
C GLN A 227 -12.32 -1.07 -0.89
N ALA A 228 -12.88 -0.79 -2.07
CA ALA A 228 -14.32 -0.83 -2.29
C ALA A 228 -14.88 -2.24 -1.99
N ALA A 229 -14.18 -3.31 -2.39
CA ALA A 229 -14.58 -4.67 -2.05
C ALA A 229 -14.56 -4.89 -0.52
N VAL A 230 -13.51 -4.48 0.20
CA VAL A 230 -13.43 -4.56 1.67
C VAL A 230 -14.60 -3.82 2.35
N LEU A 231 -14.94 -2.62 1.87
CA LEU A 231 -16.06 -1.81 2.35
C LEU A 231 -17.44 -2.38 1.98
N GLY A 232 -17.51 -3.37 1.08
CA GLY A 232 -18.77 -3.98 0.63
C GLY A 232 -19.46 -3.21 -0.50
N ARG A 233 -18.76 -2.26 -1.12
CA ARG A 233 -19.24 -1.43 -2.23
C ARG A 233 -19.03 -2.16 -3.56
N MET A 234 -19.71 -3.29 -3.72
CA MET A 234 -19.41 -4.25 -4.79
C MET A 234 -19.62 -3.72 -6.21
N GLU A 235 -20.59 -2.83 -6.43
CA GLU A 235 -20.78 -2.19 -7.75
C GLU A 235 -19.61 -1.26 -8.11
N GLN A 236 -19.13 -0.48 -7.13
CA GLN A 236 -17.98 0.39 -7.29
C GLN A 236 -16.69 -0.42 -7.49
N ALA A 237 -16.50 -1.48 -6.68
CA ALA A 237 -15.39 -2.40 -6.82
C ALA A 237 -15.35 -3.05 -8.21
N TYR A 238 -16.50 -3.53 -8.70
CA TYR A 238 -16.61 -4.11 -10.04
C TYR A 238 -16.32 -3.10 -11.15
N THR A 239 -16.78 -1.85 -11.00
CA THR A 239 -16.49 -0.77 -11.95
C THR A 239 -14.98 -0.48 -12.04
N PHE A 240 -14.29 -0.42 -10.90
CA PHE A 240 -12.84 -0.27 -10.87
C PHE A 240 -12.10 -1.48 -11.44
N TYR A 241 -12.56 -2.69 -11.14
CA TYR A 241 -12.04 -3.92 -11.71
C TYR A 241 -12.09 -3.92 -13.24
N LEU A 242 -13.21 -3.49 -13.83
CA LEU A 242 -13.32 -3.40 -15.30
C LEU A 242 -12.31 -2.43 -15.90
N ARG A 243 -12.04 -1.29 -15.24
CA ARG A 243 -11.01 -0.34 -15.70
C ARG A 243 -9.61 -0.96 -15.68
N THR A 244 -9.21 -1.64 -14.60
CA THR A 244 -7.86 -2.26 -14.54
C THR A 244 -7.72 -3.45 -15.50
N SER A 245 -8.73 -4.31 -15.58
CA SER A 245 -8.69 -5.55 -16.39
C SER A 245 -8.78 -5.32 -17.90
N ARG A 246 -9.31 -4.17 -18.33
CA ARG A 246 -9.50 -3.83 -19.73
C ARG A 246 -8.66 -2.63 -20.19
N LEU A 247 -7.75 -2.14 -19.33
CA LEU A 247 -6.98 -0.92 -19.58
C LEU A 247 -6.32 -0.93 -20.97
N ASP A 248 -5.51 -1.96 -21.26
CA ASP A 248 -4.81 -2.08 -22.54
C ASP A 248 -5.73 -2.55 -23.68
N LEU A 249 -6.75 -3.36 -23.38
CA LEU A 249 -7.65 -3.93 -24.40
C LEU A 249 -8.59 -2.89 -25.02
N ASP A 250 -9.03 -1.93 -24.21
CA ASP A 250 -9.93 -0.85 -24.62
C ASP A 250 -9.18 0.49 -24.82
N ASP A 251 -7.85 0.50 -24.64
CA ASP A 251 -6.99 1.69 -24.69
C ASP A 251 -7.55 2.87 -23.88
N TYR A 252 -7.93 2.61 -22.63
CA TYR A 252 -8.63 3.57 -21.76
C TYR A 252 -7.89 4.89 -21.61
N ASN A 253 -6.55 4.83 -21.51
CA ASN A 253 -5.70 6.00 -21.35
C ASN A 253 -5.24 6.62 -22.67
N LYS A 254 -5.44 5.93 -23.81
CA LYS A 254 -4.91 6.33 -25.14
C LYS A 254 -3.38 6.35 -25.20
N GLU A 255 -2.77 5.35 -24.60
CA GLU A 255 -1.32 5.25 -24.37
C GLU A 255 -0.75 3.87 -24.76
N VAL A 256 -1.58 2.93 -25.25
CA VAL A 256 -1.13 1.56 -25.58
C VAL A 256 -0.04 1.51 -26.66
N GLU A 257 0.06 2.53 -27.50
CA GLU A 257 1.16 2.64 -28.47
C GLU A 257 2.55 2.78 -27.82
N GLU A 258 2.61 3.23 -26.56
CA GLU A 258 3.84 3.36 -25.77
C GLU A 258 4.25 2.03 -25.09
N GLY A 259 3.32 1.08 -24.97
CA GLY A 259 3.57 -0.25 -24.41
C GLY A 259 2.45 -0.77 -23.51
N LEU A 260 2.63 -1.99 -23.01
CA LEU A 260 1.69 -2.63 -22.08
C LEU A 260 1.87 -2.10 -20.65
N HIS A 261 0.75 -1.89 -19.95
CA HIS A 261 0.75 -1.44 -18.56
C HIS A 261 0.94 -2.62 -17.58
N ILE A 262 2.18 -3.09 -17.45
CA ILE A 262 2.55 -4.28 -16.65
C ILE A 262 1.98 -4.23 -15.22
N THR A 263 1.99 -3.07 -14.57
CA THR A 263 1.45 -2.92 -13.21
C THR A 263 -0.07 -3.08 -13.16
N SER A 264 -0.82 -2.64 -14.19
CA SER A 264 -2.27 -2.88 -14.26
C SER A 264 -2.61 -4.36 -14.45
N MET A 265 -1.78 -5.07 -15.22
CA MET A 265 -1.94 -6.52 -15.38
C MET A 265 -1.82 -7.26 -14.04
N ALA A 266 -0.81 -6.90 -13.22
CA ALA A 266 -0.69 -7.40 -11.86
C ALA A 266 -1.88 -6.96 -10.98
N GLY A 267 -2.28 -5.69 -11.08
CA GLY A 267 -3.43 -5.12 -10.37
C GLY A 267 -4.76 -5.84 -10.66
N THR A 268 -4.91 -6.39 -11.87
CA THR A 268 -6.07 -7.20 -12.26
C THR A 268 -6.17 -8.48 -11.43
N TRP A 269 -5.03 -9.18 -11.26
CA TRP A 269 -4.96 -10.37 -10.40
C TRP A 269 -5.21 -10.01 -8.93
N MET A 270 -4.59 -8.92 -8.45
CA MET A 270 -4.75 -8.45 -7.07
C MET A 270 -6.21 -8.09 -6.76
N SER A 271 -6.92 -7.45 -7.70
CA SER A 271 -8.34 -7.12 -7.54
C SER A 271 -9.21 -8.36 -7.35
N ILE A 272 -8.87 -9.48 -7.99
CA ILE A 272 -9.55 -10.77 -7.78
C ILE A 272 -9.17 -11.38 -6.44
N VAL A 273 -7.88 -11.49 -6.15
CA VAL A 273 -7.40 -12.29 -5.00
C VAL A 273 -7.52 -11.52 -3.69
N GLU A 274 -7.01 -10.29 -3.65
CA GLU A 274 -7.01 -9.44 -2.47
C GLU A 274 -8.27 -8.58 -2.36
N GLY A 275 -8.93 -8.26 -3.49
CA GLY A 275 -10.20 -7.54 -3.50
C GLY A 275 -11.37 -8.49 -3.26
N PHE A 276 -11.84 -9.16 -4.32
CA PHE A 276 -13.02 -10.02 -4.26
C PHE A 276 -12.80 -11.26 -3.39
N GLY A 277 -11.64 -11.92 -3.47
CA GLY A 277 -11.29 -13.05 -2.59
C GLY A 277 -11.04 -12.64 -1.14
N GLY A 278 -10.87 -11.35 -0.86
CA GLY A 278 -10.57 -10.83 0.47
C GLY A 278 -9.31 -11.45 1.09
N MET A 279 -8.34 -11.89 0.26
CA MET A 279 -7.17 -12.59 0.77
C MET A 279 -6.27 -11.66 1.59
N ARG A 280 -5.95 -12.04 2.82
CA ARG A 280 -4.95 -11.37 3.66
C ARG A 280 -4.08 -12.40 4.37
N VAL A 281 -2.83 -12.05 4.64
CA VAL A 281 -2.00 -12.78 5.60
C VAL A 281 -1.96 -11.99 6.90
N ARG A 282 -2.58 -12.51 7.95
CA ARG A 282 -2.65 -11.88 9.29
C ARG A 282 -2.11 -12.88 10.30
N ASN A 283 -1.25 -12.45 11.22
CA ASN A 283 -0.67 -13.32 12.26
C ASN A 283 -0.09 -14.64 11.73
N ASN A 284 0.60 -14.62 10.57
CA ASN A 284 1.15 -15.80 9.90
C ASN A 284 0.10 -16.83 9.39
N GLN A 285 -1.17 -16.43 9.30
CA GLN A 285 -2.29 -17.27 8.84
C GLN A 285 -2.94 -16.66 7.59
N LEU A 286 -3.51 -17.52 6.75
CA LEU A 286 -4.17 -17.11 5.52
C LEU A 286 -5.66 -16.89 5.77
N HIS A 287 -6.13 -15.67 5.50
CA HIS A 287 -7.53 -15.26 5.66
C HIS A 287 -8.16 -14.99 4.31
N PHE A 288 -9.43 -15.35 4.17
CA PHE A 288 -10.29 -15.04 3.04
C PHE A 288 -11.62 -14.46 3.55
N GLU A 289 -12.07 -13.40 2.90
CA GLU A 289 -13.41 -12.82 3.07
C GLU A 289 -14.07 -12.67 1.69
N PRO A 290 -14.46 -13.80 1.05
CA PRO A 290 -14.84 -13.79 -0.36
C PRO A 290 -16.16 -13.05 -0.60
N LYS A 291 -16.18 -12.27 -1.69
CA LYS A 291 -17.33 -11.54 -2.20
C LYS A 291 -17.41 -11.73 -3.70
N ILE A 292 -18.63 -11.87 -4.21
CA ILE A 292 -18.87 -12.11 -5.63
C ILE A 292 -19.70 -10.97 -6.23
N PRO A 293 -19.25 -10.32 -7.31
CA PRO A 293 -20.08 -9.39 -8.09
C PRO A 293 -21.31 -10.09 -8.67
N ALA A 294 -22.44 -9.39 -8.75
CA ALA A 294 -23.69 -9.92 -9.30
C ALA A 294 -23.57 -10.39 -10.77
N GLN A 295 -22.59 -9.86 -11.49
CA GLN A 295 -22.31 -10.16 -12.89
C GLN A 295 -21.64 -11.54 -13.07
N TRP A 296 -21.11 -12.16 -12.01
CA TRP A 296 -20.36 -13.41 -12.08
C TRP A 296 -21.17 -14.58 -11.54
N LYS A 297 -21.07 -15.74 -12.21
CA LYS A 297 -21.60 -17.01 -11.66
C LYS A 297 -20.64 -17.62 -10.64
N GLY A 298 -19.36 -17.36 -10.81
CA GLY A 298 -18.30 -17.80 -9.91
C GLY A 298 -16.93 -17.41 -10.45
N TYR A 299 -15.92 -17.50 -9.59
CA TYR A 299 -14.53 -17.33 -9.94
C TYR A 299 -13.67 -18.25 -9.07
N SER A 300 -12.45 -18.52 -9.52
CA SER A 300 -11.51 -19.32 -8.76
C SER A 300 -10.10 -18.82 -8.95
N PHE A 301 -9.28 -18.96 -7.91
CA PHE A 301 -7.87 -18.64 -7.96
C PHE A 301 -7.07 -19.62 -7.11
N LYS A 302 -5.75 -19.64 -7.32
CA LYS A 302 -4.80 -20.40 -6.53
C LYS A 302 -3.76 -19.47 -5.95
N VAL A 303 -3.33 -19.74 -4.73
CA VAL A 303 -2.21 -19.06 -4.08
C VAL A 303 -1.28 -20.09 -3.47
N ASN A 304 0.02 -19.86 -3.58
CA ASN A 304 1.01 -20.62 -2.84
C ASN A 304 1.23 -19.91 -1.51
N PHE A 305 0.90 -20.60 -0.42
CA PHE A 305 1.18 -20.15 0.93
C PHE A 305 2.05 -21.21 1.61
N ARG A 306 3.32 -20.86 1.89
CA ARG A 306 4.28 -21.73 2.59
C ARG A 306 4.42 -23.13 1.98
N ASN A 307 4.52 -23.21 0.65
CA ASN A 307 4.62 -24.42 -0.17
C ASN A 307 3.33 -25.25 -0.28
N ALA A 308 2.20 -24.76 0.24
CA ALA A 308 0.89 -25.34 0.00
C ALA A 308 0.11 -24.52 -1.03
N ILE A 309 -0.42 -25.19 -2.06
CA ILE A 309 -1.24 -24.55 -3.08
C ILE A 309 -2.68 -24.57 -2.59
N VAL A 310 -3.16 -23.43 -2.13
CA VAL A 310 -4.56 -23.23 -1.70
C VAL A 310 -5.37 -22.77 -2.90
N LYS A 311 -6.40 -23.54 -3.26
CA LYS A 311 -7.39 -23.19 -4.28
C LYS A 311 -8.65 -22.67 -3.60
N VAL A 312 -9.11 -21.52 -4.04
CA VAL A 312 -10.36 -20.90 -3.59
C VAL A 312 -11.33 -20.84 -4.76
N GLU A 313 -12.54 -21.35 -4.55
CA GLU A 313 -13.62 -21.35 -5.53
C GLU A 313 -14.84 -20.64 -4.92
N VAL A 314 -15.28 -19.57 -5.56
CA VAL A 314 -16.37 -18.73 -5.06
C VAL A 314 -17.51 -18.80 -6.06
N LYS A 315 -18.71 -19.10 -5.58
CA LYS A 315 -19.97 -19.07 -6.33
C LYS A 315 -21.01 -18.27 -5.56
N GLN A 316 -22.15 -18.00 -6.19
CA GLN A 316 -23.26 -17.29 -5.52
C GLN A 316 -23.80 -18.06 -4.31
N GLU A 317 -23.71 -19.40 -4.33
CA GLU A 317 -24.23 -20.27 -3.27
C GLU A 317 -23.24 -20.50 -2.13
N GLY A 318 -21.96 -20.15 -2.30
CA GLY A 318 -20.94 -20.32 -1.27
C GLY A 318 -19.50 -20.38 -1.79
N THR A 319 -18.57 -20.50 -0.84
CA THR A 319 -17.13 -20.61 -1.08
C THR A 319 -16.65 -22.01 -0.71
N ASN A 320 -15.84 -22.61 -1.57
CA ASN A 320 -15.07 -23.81 -1.29
C ASN A 320 -13.57 -23.48 -1.26
N VAL A 321 -12.86 -23.96 -0.23
CA VAL A 321 -11.40 -23.85 -0.12
C VAL A 321 -10.82 -25.26 -0.04
N SER A 322 -9.81 -25.54 -0.84
CA SER A 322 -9.13 -26.84 -0.91
C SER A 322 -7.63 -26.66 -1.06
N VAL A 323 -6.82 -27.60 -0.58
CA VAL A 323 -5.37 -27.63 -0.82
C VAL A 323 -5.07 -28.67 -1.90
N GLU A 324 -4.12 -28.38 -2.78
CA GLU A 324 -3.57 -29.38 -3.69
C GLU A 324 -2.38 -30.10 -3.05
N GLY A 325 -2.41 -31.43 -3.05
CA GLY A 325 -1.36 -32.29 -2.49
C GLY A 325 -1.75 -32.89 -1.15
N ASN A 326 -0.76 -33.09 -0.28
CA ASN A 326 -0.92 -33.72 1.05
C ASN A 326 -0.57 -32.74 2.18
N ALA A 327 -0.62 -31.43 1.93
CA ALA A 327 -0.28 -30.41 2.91
C ALA A 327 -1.53 -29.99 3.68
N ASP A 328 -1.47 -30.05 5.00
CA ASP A 328 -2.51 -29.50 5.86
C ASP A 328 -2.27 -28.00 6.04
N VAL A 329 -3.29 -27.17 5.81
CA VAL A 329 -3.21 -25.71 5.97
C VAL A 329 -4.39 -25.19 6.77
N ASP A 330 -4.10 -24.46 7.84
CA ASP A 330 -5.10 -23.68 8.56
C ASP A 330 -5.39 -22.39 7.80
N VAL A 331 -6.64 -22.21 7.38
CA VAL A 331 -7.15 -20.99 6.77
C VAL A 331 -8.30 -20.43 7.58
N PHE A 332 -8.55 -19.14 7.46
CA PHE A 332 -9.74 -18.49 7.98
C PHE A 332 -10.63 -18.08 6.81
N VAL A 333 -11.90 -18.49 6.84
CA VAL A 333 -12.91 -18.06 5.86
C VAL A 333 -14.01 -17.34 6.61
N ASN A 334 -14.21 -16.05 6.31
CA ASN A 334 -15.19 -15.19 6.99
C ASN A 334 -15.04 -15.19 8.54
N GLY A 335 -13.81 -15.26 9.02
CA GLY A 335 -13.48 -15.29 10.45
C GLY A 335 -13.53 -16.67 11.11
N GLU A 336 -13.99 -17.71 10.41
CA GLU A 336 -14.02 -19.08 10.92
C GLU A 336 -12.76 -19.85 10.52
N SER A 337 -12.10 -20.48 11.49
CA SER A 337 -10.91 -21.31 11.24
C SER A 337 -11.32 -22.65 10.62
N GLN A 338 -10.64 -23.05 9.56
CA GLN A 338 -10.85 -24.30 8.83
C GLN A 338 -9.51 -24.95 8.54
N LEU A 339 -9.36 -26.21 8.95
CA LEU A 339 -8.25 -27.06 8.55
C LEU A 339 -8.56 -27.65 7.17
N ILE A 340 -7.79 -27.25 6.16
CA ILE A 340 -7.92 -27.75 4.80
C ILE A 340 -6.89 -28.85 4.58
N LYS A 341 -7.36 -30.00 4.11
CA LYS A 341 -6.57 -31.22 3.89
C LYS A 341 -6.48 -31.58 2.42
#